data_AF-A0A349GCR0-F1
#
_entry.id   AF-A0A349GCR0-F1
#
_cell.length_a   1.000
_cell.length_b   1.000
_cell.length_c   1.000
_cell.angle_alpha   90.00
_cell.angle_beta   90.00
_cell.angle_gamma   90.00
#
_symmetry.space_group_name_H-M   'P 1'
#
loop_
_entity.id
_entity.type
_entity.pdbx_description
1 polymer ?
#
loop_
_entity_poly.entity_id
_entity_poly.type
_entity_poly.pdbx_seq_one_letter_code
_entity_poly.pdbx_strand_id
1 'polypeptide(L)'
;YEIGMEDAAKALSTKAEGMSLALSLGLGEPFYELVADFEQILLAFYEVLDAVDVHPSFDAKVKACASAGVYGLWLDRFREGLLDRHPLSYAQELMGKPFWNIADYTRYTFVPVYFSSPYSMRLMNGETMIYIQGIEKKGKSPEEQLENILDPLKSMADGTRLKILRMLYMHPMYGKEIADALGLTTATVSHHLEALYQQRLVNVEKVKQIKYFSTNYTQLGRKLDDVTRYVKEIK
;
A
#
# COMPACT_ATOMS: atom_id res chain seq x y z
N TYR A 1 37.29 9.76 -21.15
CA TYR A 1 36.98 10.56 -22.35
C TYR A 1 35.74 11.37 -22.02
N GLU A 2 35.91 12.65 -21.72
CA GLU A 2 34.81 13.58 -21.45
C GLU A 2 34.14 13.94 -22.77
N ILE A 3 32.88 13.54 -22.95
CA ILE A 3 32.01 14.20 -23.91
C ILE A 3 31.52 15.46 -23.19
N GLY A 4 31.98 16.63 -23.65
CA GLY A 4 31.76 17.90 -23.00
C GLY A 4 30.28 18.28 -22.99
N MET A 5 29.82 18.85 -21.87
CA MET A 5 28.45 19.34 -21.66
C MET A 5 27.95 20.29 -22.77
N GLU A 6 28.84 20.89 -23.56
CA GLU A 6 28.49 21.74 -24.71
C GLU A 6 27.81 20.98 -25.86
N ASP A 7 28.21 19.75 -26.16
CA ASP A 7 27.60 18.96 -27.24
C ASP A 7 26.18 18.49 -26.88
N ALA A 8 25.96 18.17 -25.60
CA ALA A 8 24.65 17.85 -25.04
C ALA A 8 23.72 19.09 -25.05
N ALA A 9 24.25 20.27 -24.72
CA ALA A 9 23.49 21.53 -24.77
C ALA A 9 23.10 21.91 -26.21
N LYS A 10 23.98 21.64 -27.19
CA LYS A 10 23.73 21.92 -28.60
C LYS A 10 22.64 21.00 -29.18
N ALA A 11 22.62 19.74 -28.79
CA ALA A 11 21.57 18.77 -29.16
C ALA A 11 20.19 19.10 -28.53
N LEU A 12 20.18 19.65 -27.31
CA LEU A 12 18.95 20.12 -26.66
C LEU A 12 18.39 21.40 -27.34
N SER A 13 19.27 22.28 -27.78
CA SER A 13 18.91 23.53 -28.49
C SER A 13 18.21 23.27 -29.83
N THR A 14 18.70 22.33 -30.65
CA THR A 14 18.08 21.99 -31.95
C THR A 14 16.69 21.36 -31.79
N LYS A 15 16.42 20.74 -30.63
CA LYS A 15 15.13 20.10 -30.30
C LYS A 15 14.07 21.13 -29.85
N ALA A 16 14.50 22.24 -29.25
CA ALA A 16 13.63 23.34 -28.85
C ALA A 16 13.05 24.10 -30.06
N GLU A 17 13.83 24.25 -31.14
CA GLU A 17 13.37 24.87 -32.39
C GLU A 17 12.31 24.02 -33.11
N GLY A 18 12.44 22.69 -33.07
CA GLY A 18 11.42 21.76 -33.59
C GLY A 18 10.09 21.80 -32.80
N MET A 19 10.16 22.03 -31.49
CA MET A 19 8.99 22.19 -30.61
C MET A 19 8.24 23.51 -30.85
N SER A 20 8.95 24.59 -31.16
CA SER A 20 8.36 25.90 -31.49
C SER A 20 7.58 25.86 -32.82
N LEU A 21 8.04 25.06 -33.79
CA LEU A 21 7.36 24.88 -35.07
C LEU A 21 6.03 24.10 -34.92
N ALA A 22 5.97 23.12 -34.01
CA ALA A 22 4.75 22.36 -33.73
C ALA A 22 3.65 23.22 -33.06
N LEU A 23 4.05 24.12 -32.16
CA LEU A 23 3.15 25.08 -31.51
C LEU A 23 2.57 26.12 -32.48
N SER A 24 3.33 26.56 -33.48
CA SER A 24 2.84 27.54 -34.47
C SER A 24 1.89 26.94 -35.52
N LEU A 25 1.84 25.61 -35.65
CA LEU A 25 0.98 24.89 -36.60
C LEU A 25 -0.37 24.43 -36.01
N GLY A 26 -0.67 24.74 -34.74
CA GLY A 26 -1.99 24.50 -34.15
C GLY A 26 -2.39 23.03 -34.02
N LEU A 27 -1.42 22.10 -34.08
CA LEU A 27 -1.64 20.68 -33.84
C LEU A 27 -1.72 20.49 -32.32
N GLY A 28 -2.90 20.08 -31.82
CA GLY A 28 -3.18 19.95 -30.39
C GLY A 28 -2.13 19.15 -29.62
N GLU A 29 -1.91 19.57 -28.37
CA GLU A 29 -0.95 19.02 -27.41
C GLU A 29 -0.81 17.49 -27.49
N PRO A 30 0.39 16.92 -27.70
CA PRO A 30 0.60 15.49 -27.58
C PRO A 30 0.54 15.06 -26.11
N PHE A 31 -0.35 14.11 -25.82
CA PHE A 31 -0.57 13.50 -24.51
C PHE A 31 0.51 12.43 -24.21
N TYR A 32 1.79 12.78 -24.17
CA TYR A 32 2.87 11.86 -23.75
C TYR A 32 4.17 12.58 -23.33
N GLU A 33 4.83 12.08 -22.27
CA GLU A 33 6.24 12.35 -21.96
C GLU A 33 7.12 11.29 -22.64
N LEU A 34 8.15 11.74 -23.37
CA LEU A 34 9.13 10.87 -24.03
C LEU A 34 10.12 10.30 -22.99
N VAL A 35 10.12 8.98 -22.79
CA VAL A 35 11.29 8.26 -22.23
C VAL A 35 12.28 8.09 -23.39
N ALA A 36 13.20 9.04 -23.54
CA ALA A 36 14.26 8.93 -24.53
C ALA A 36 15.22 7.80 -24.10
N ASP A 37 15.21 6.71 -24.86
CA ASP A 37 16.00 5.49 -24.67
C ASP A 37 15.79 4.77 -23.33
N PHE A 38 14.64 4.10 -23.20
CA PHE A 38 14.41 3.14 -22.11
C PHE A 38 15.52 2.07 -22.03
N GLU A 39 16.12 1.67 -23.17
CA GLU A 39 17.28 0.77 -23.18
C GLU A 39 18.52 1.40 -22.54
N GLN A 40 18.83 2.67 -22.80
CA GLN A 40 19.94 3.35 -22.12
C GLN A 40 19.67 3.57 -20.63
N ILE A 41 18.41 3.84 -20.26
CA ILE A 41 18.02 3.94 -18.84
C ILE A 41 18.16 2.58 -18.16
N LEU A 42 17.73 1.49 -18.79
CA LEU A 42 17.91 0.14 -18.28
C LEU A 42 19.39 -0.20 -18.16
N LEU A 43 20.20 0.06 -19.20
CA LEU A 43 21.65 -0.17 -19.18
C LEU A 43 22.33 0.65 -18.09
N ALA A 44 22.05 1.95 -17.99
CA ALA A 44 22.58 2.80 -16.92
C ALA A 44 22.10 2.34 -15.53
N PHE A 45 20.86 1.88 -15.41
CA PHE A 45 20.35 1.31 -14.17
C PHE A 45 21.03 -0.01 -13.82
N TYR A 46 21.29 -0.88 -14.80
CA TYR A 46 22.07 -2.10 -14.61
C TYR A 46 23.52 -1.79 -14.25
N GLU A 47 24.18 -0.83 -14.89
CA GLU A 47 25.53 -0.40 -14.54
C GLU A 47 25.59 0.20 -13.13
N VAL A 48 24.59 1.01 -12.74
CA VAL A 48 24.46 1.52 -11.36
C VAL A 48 24.21 0.38 -10.38
N LEU A 49 23.34 -0.58 -10.72
CA LEU A 49 23.08 -1.73 -9.87
C LEU A 49 24.32 -2.60 -9.74
N ASP A 50 25.04 -2.89 -10.82
CA ASP A 50 26.28 -3.68 -10.84
C ASP A 50 27.38 -2.97 -10.03
N ALA A 51 27.53 -1.66 -10.18
CA ALA A 51 28.44 -0.84 -9.37
C ALA A 51 28.05 -0.81 -7.87
N VAL A 52 26.76 -0.92 -7.56
CA VAL A 52 26.23 -0.99 -6.19
C VAL A 52 26.32 -2.41 -5.62
N ASP A 53 26.20 -3.45 -6.45
CA ASP A 53 26.23 -4.87 -6.08
C ASP A 53 27.60 -5.30 -5.52
N VAL A 54 28.68 -4.63 -5.96
CA VAL A 54 30.04 -4.86 -5.44
C VAL A 54 30.34 -4.14 -4.11
N HIS A 55 29.44 -3.28 -3.62
CA HIS A 55 29.71 -2.52 -2.39
C HIS A 55 29.35 -3.34 -1.13
N PRO A 56 30.28 -3.59 -0.19
CA PRO A 56 30.06 -4.47 0.97
C PRO A 56 28.85 -4.09 1.85
N SER A 57 28.52 -2.80 1.91
CA SER A 57 27.37 -2.31 2.68
C SER A 57 26.01 -2.52 1.99
N PHE A 58 25.98 -2.65 0.66
CA PHE A 58 24.78 -3.06 -0.07
C PHE A 58 24.56 -4.55 0.11
N ASP A 59 25.61 -5.34 -0.11
CA ASP A 59 25.60 -6.80 0.03
C ASP A 59 25.24 -7.25 1.46
N ALA A 60 25.74 -6.55 2.49
CA ALA A 60 25.34 -6.76 3.88
C ALA A 60 23.86 -6.41 4.15
N LYS A 61 23.31 -5.36 3.50
CA LYS A 61 21.88 -4.99 3.63
C LYS A 61 20.97 -5.97 2.90
N VAL A 62 21.36 -6.43 1.71
CA VAL A 62 20.65 -7.46 0.96
C VAL A 62 20.65 -8.78 1.73
N LYS A 63 21.81 -9.22 2.25
CA LYS A 63 21.92 -10.40 3.11
C LYS A 63 21.10 -10.27 4.39
N ALA A 64 21.08 -9.10 5.04
CA ALA A 64 20.24 -8.87 6.22
C ALA A 64 18.74 -8.91 5.90
N CYS A 65 18.31 -8.47 4.72
CA CYS A 65 16.91 -8.60 4.28
C CYS A 65 16.58 -10.06 3.91
N ALA A 66 17.47 -10.75 3.22
CA ALA A 66 17.31 -12.13 2.77
C ALA A 66 17.35 -13.16 3.91
N SER A 67 18.16 -12.93 4.95
CA SER A 67 18.28 -13.81 6.11
C SER A 67 17.03 -13.85 6.99
N ALA A 68 16.13 -12.89 6.84
CA ALA A 68 14.90 -12.81 7.62
C ALA A 68 13.84 -13.85 7.20
N GLY A 69 14.02 -14.57 6.08
CA GLY A 69 13.08 -15.60 5.59
C GLY A 69 11.72 -15.09 5.12
N VAL A 70 11.41 -13.81 5.36
CA VAL A 70 10.12 -13.17 5.11
C VAL A 70 9.75 -13.17 3.62
N TYR A 71 10.73 -13.09 2.71
CA TYR A 71 10.47 -13.20 1.28
C TYR A 71 9.87 -14.56 0.91
N GLY A 72 10.45 -15.65 1.42
CA GLY A 72 9.95 -17.01 1.21
C GLY A 72 8.54 -17.19 1.77
N LEU A 73 8.29 -16.69 2.97
CA LEU A 73 6.95 -16.71 3.59
C LEU A 73 5.90 -16.00 2.72
N TRP A 74 6.25 -14.87 2.10
CA TRP A 74 5.34 -14.20 1.18
C TRP A 74 5.11 -14.97 -0.12
N LEU A 75 6.15 -15.64 -0.66
CA LEU A 75 5.97 -16.50 -1.83
C LEU A 75 5.04 -17.67 -1.52
N ASP A 76 5.20 -18.32 -0.38
CA ASP A 76 4.34 -19.43 0.04
C ASP A 76 2.90 -18.94 0.27
N ARG A 77 2.74 -17.79 0.93
CA ARG A 77 1.44 -17.12 1.08
C ARG A 77 0.77 -16.83 -0.26
N PHE A 78 1.51 -16.32 -1.25
CA PHE A 78 0.96 -16.09 -2.58
C PHE A 78 0.56 -17.39 -3.26
N ARG A 79 1.40 -18.42 -3.20
CA ARG A 79 1.10 -19.74 -3.77
C ARG A 79 -0.19 -20.28 -3.19
N GLU A 80 -0.29 -20.34 -1.86
CA GLU A 80 -1.48 -20.82 -1.15
C GLU A 80 -2.72 -20.02 -1.52
N GLY A 81 -2.63 -18.69 -1.51
CA GLY A 81 -3.79 -17.85 -1.81
C GLY A 81 -4.23 -17.89 -3.26
N LEU A 82 -3.35 -18.26 -4.19
CA LEU A 82 -3.66 -18.42 -5.61
C LEU A 82 -4.15 -19.84 -5.95
N LEU A 83 -4.18 -20.78 -5.00
CA LEU A 83 -4.75 -22.12 -5.22
C LEU A 83 -6.28 -22.08 -5.36
N ASP A 84 -6.94 -21.23 -4.58
CA ASP A 84 -8.40 -21.25 -4.41
C ASP A 84 -9.10 -19.93 -4.80
N ARG A 85 -8.35 -18.85 -5.03
CA ARG A 85 -8.89 -17.53 -5.37
C ARG A 85 -8.45 -17.07 -6.75
N HIS A 86 -9.35 -16.34 -7.42
CA HIS A 86 -9.00 -15.62 -8.64
C HIS A 86 -7.93 -14.55 -8.34
N PRO A 87 -6.85 -14.42 -9.14
CA PRO A 87 -5.72 -13.54 -8.84
C PRO A 87 -6.10 -12.07 -8.60
N LEU A 88 -7.03 -11.52 -9.39
CA LEU A 88 -7.52 -10.15 -9.21
C LEU A 88 -8.21 -9.96 -7.85
N SER A 89 -9.06 -10.92 -7.47
CA SER A 89 -9.79 -10.90 -6.20
C SER A 89 -8.84 -11.03 -5.01
N TYR A 90 -7.84 -11.90 -5.13
CA TYR A 90 -6.81 -12.07 -4.13
C TYR A 90 -5.96 -10.80 -3.94
N ALA A 91 -5.57 -10.12 -5.03
CA ALA A 91 -4.87 -8.83 -4.96
C ALA A 91 -5.73 -7.74 -4.30
N GLN A 92 -7.04 -7.70 -4.55
CA GLN A 92 -7.97 -6.77 -3.89
C GLN A 92 -8.06 -7.02 -2.38
N GLU A 93 -8.09 -8.28 -1.97
CA GLU A 93 -8.08 -8.69 -0.55
C GLU A 93 -6.78 -8.22 0.14
N LEU A 94 -5.63 -8.51 -0.47
CA LEU A 94 -4.33 -8.09 0.05
C LEU A 94 -4.27 -6.55 0.19
N MET A 95 -4.75 -5.81 -0.81
CA MET A 95 -4.84 -4.34 -0.75
C MET A 95 -5.95 -3.82 0.16
N GLY A 96 -6.93 -4.65 0.54
CA GLY A 96 -8.07 -4.32 1.40
C GLY A 96 -9.00 -3.28 0.80
N LYS A 97 -9.01 -3.17 -0.52
CA LYS A 97 -9.89 -2.24 -1.24
C LYS A 97 -10.31 -2.84 -2.58
N PRO A 98 -11.54 -2.57 -3.04
CA PRO A 98 -11.92 -2.94 -4.40
C PRO A 98 -11.09 -2.15 -5.41
N PHE A 99 -10.87 -2.76 -6.58
CA PHE A 99 -10.26 -2.07 -7.71
C PHE A 99 -11.35 -1.65 -8.69
N TRP A 100 -11.46 -0.34 -8.92
CA TRP A 100 -12.44 0.23 -9.84
C TRP A 100 -11.93 0.24 -11.29
N ASN A 101 -10.61 0.35 -11.47
CA ASN A 101 -9.95 0.27 -12.76
C ASN A 101 -9.42 -1.16 -12.95
N ILE A 102 -10.14 -1.98 -13.71
CA ILE A 102 -9.82 -3.39 -13.99
C ILE A 102 -9.98 -3.66 -15.49
N ALA A 103 -9.30 -4.70 -15.96
CA ALA A 103 -9.41 -5.21 -17.32
C ALA A 103 -9.41 -6.76 -17.26
N ASP A 104 -9.64 -7.38 -18.40
CA ASP A 104 -9.62 -8.84 -18.56
C ASP A 104 -8.17 -9.34 -18.67
N TYR A 105 -7.42 -9.21 -17.58
CA TYR A 105 -6.01 -9.59 -17.54
C TYR A 105 -5.85 -11.09 -17.81
N THR A 106 -4.90 -11.43 -18.68
CA THR A 106 -4.52 -12.81 -18.99
C THR A 106 -3.27 -13.25 -18.22
N ARG A 107 -2.52 -12.29 -17.66
CA ARG A 107 -1.29 -12.53 -16.90
C ARG A 107 -1.31 -11.83 -15.55
N TYR A 108 -0.92 -12.58 -14.52
CA TYR A 108 -0.84 -12.09 -13.14
C TYR A 108 0.52 -12.41 -12.53
N THR A 109 1.17 -11.41 -11.96
CA THR A 109 2.45 -11.56 -11.27
C THR A 109 2.36 -11.00 -9.86
N PHE A 110 2.80 -11.76 -8.86
CA PHE A 110 2.87 -11.34 -7.46
C PHE A 110 4.33 -11.28 -7.03
N VAL A 111 4.79 -10.09 -6.65
CA VAL A 111 6.20 -9.83 -6.35
C VAL A 111 6.31 -9.23 -4.95
N PRO A 112 6.92 -9.94 -3.99
CA PRO A 112 7.24 -9.35 -2.70
C PRO A 112 8.53 -8.52 -2.85
N VAL A 113 8.59 -7.31 -2.28
CA VAL A 113 9.73 -6.39 -2.40
C VAL A 113 10.04 -5.70 -1.07
N TYR A 114 11.33 -5.50 -0.76
CA TYR A 114 11.76 -4.83 0.48
C TYR A 114 11.77 -3.30 0.40
N PHE A 115 11.75 -2.72 -0.81
CA PHE A 115 11.96 -1.28 -1.00
C PHE A 115 10.66 -0.46 -1.03
N SER A 116 9.50 -1.07 -1.26
CA SER A 116 8.21 -0.35 -1.27
C SER A 116 7.47 -0.35 0.07
N SER A 117 8.02 -1.00 1.10
CA SER A 117 7.40 -1.10 2.42
C SER A 117 7.10 0.28 3.04
N PRO A 118 5.95 0.47 3.69
CA PRO A 118 4.88 -0.51 3.95
C PRO A 118 3.83 -0.60 2.83
N TYR A 119 4.05 0.08 1.71
CA TYR A 119 3.06 0.21 0.65
C TYR A 119 3.11 -0.96 -0.32
N SER A 120 1.93 -1.49 -0.60
CA SER A 120 1.72 -2.41 -1.72
C SER A 120 1.12 -1.63 -2.89
N MET A 121 1.49 -2.00 -4.10
CA MET A 121 1.06 -1.31 -5.31
C MET A 121 0.65 -2.31 -6.38
N ARG A 122 -0.14 -1.82 -7.33
CA ARG A 122 -0.59 -2.57 -8.48
C ARG A 122 -0.19 -1.83 -9.74
N LEU A 123 0.55 -2.49 -10.61
CA LEU A 123 0.86 -2.03 -11.96
C LEU A 123 0.01 -2.83 -12.95
N MET A 124 -0.47 -2.21 -14.02
CA MET A 124 -1.30 -2.90 -15.00
C MET A 124 -1.20 -2.26 -16.39
N ASN A 125 -1.40 -3.06 -17.42
CA ASN A 125 -1.41 -2.60 -18.82
C ASN A 125 -2.47 -3.33 -19.67
N GLY A 126 -3.72 -3.39 -19.21
CA GLY A 126 -4.86 -4.01 -19.93
C GLY A 126 -4.79 -5.54 -20.07
N GLU A 127 -3.61 -6.11 -20.30
CA GLU A 127 -3.37 -7.56 -20.44
C GLU A 127 -2.72 -8.16 -19.19
N THR A 128 -1.82 -7.42 -18.53
CA THR A 128 -1.08 -7.90 -17.35
C THR A 128 -1.41 -7.09 -16.11
N MET A 129 -1.47 -7.77 -14.96
CA MET A 129 -1.46 -7.15 -13.64
C MET A 129 -0.25 -7.64 -12.83
N ILE A 130 0.52 -6.70 -12.30
CA ILE A 130 1.60 -6.98 -11.35
C ILE A 130 1.17 -6.43 -9.99
N TYR A 131 1.02 -7.32 -9.02
CA TYR A 131 0.86 -6.98 -7.62
C TYR A 131 2.23 -6.97 -6.94
N ILE A 132 2.60 -5.82 -6.38
CA ILE A 132 3.86 -5.62 -5.67
C ILE A 132 3.54 -5.47 -4.18
N GLN A 133 4.03 -6.40 -3.37
CA GLN A 133 3.85 -6.41 -1.93
C GLN A 133 5.06 -5.82 -1.23
N GLY A 134 4.86 -4.73 -0.50
CA GLY A 134 5.89 -4.21 0.39
C GLY A 134 6.12 -5.17 1.57
N ILE A 135 7.36 -5.62 1.76
CA ILE A 135 7.79 -6.45 2.88
C ILE A 135 8.49 -5.56 3.91
N GLU A 136 8.02 -5.61 5.16
CA GLU A 136 8.67 -4.90 6.26
C GLU A 136 10.10 -5.43 6.49
N LYS A 137 11.07 -4.51 6.57
CA LYS A 137 12.51 -4.82 6.66
C LYS A 137 12.93 -5.47 7.98
N LYS A 138 12.09 -5.39 9.01
CA LYS A 138 12.22 -6.14 10.26
C LYS A 138 11.04 -7.08 10.36
N GLY A 139 11.30 -8.39 10.45
CA GLY A 139 10.31 -9.31 10.98
C GLY A 139 9.99 -8.86 12.40
N LYS A 140 8.72 -8.57 12.67
CA LYS A 140 8.27 -8.27 14.04
C LYS A 140 8.58 -9.47 14.93
N SER A 141 9.07 -9.25 16.14
CA SER A 141 9.28 -10.36 17.08
C SER A 141 7.95 -11.10 17.33
N PRO A 142 7.95 -12.37 17.78
CA PRO A 142 6.71 -13.05 18.13
C PRO A 142 5.85 -12.25 19.13
N GLU A 143 6.49 -11.54 20.06
CA GLU A 143 5.85 -10.65 21.02
C GLU A 143 5.21 -9.45 20.32
N GLU A 144 5.94 -8.77 19.43
CA GLU A 144 5.42 -7.65 18.64
C GLU A 144 4.27 -8.10 17.71
N GLN A 145 4.35 -9.30 17.12
CA GLN A 145 3.27 -9.87 16.30
C GLN A 145 2.02 -10.11 17.13
N LEU A 146 2.18 -10.70 18.32
CA LEU A 146 1.09 -10.93 19.25
C LEU A 146 0.48 -9.60 19.73
N GLU A 147 1.28 -8.59 20.04
CA GLU A 147 0.79 -7.25 20.40
C GLU A 147 -0.04 -6.61 19.28
N ASN A 148 0.40 -6.73 18.03
CA ASN A 148 -0.35 -6.23 16.86
C ASN A 148 -1.73 -6.88 16.66
N ILE A 149 -1.94 -8.06 17.25
CA ILE A 149 -3.22 -8.77 17.30
C ILE A 149 -3.99 -8.36 18.57
N LEU A 150 -3.32 -8.34 19.72
CA LEU A 150 -3.94 -8.09 21.02
C LEU A 150 -4.45 -6.66 21.17
N ASP A 151 -3.75 -5.64 20.69
CA ASP A 151 -4.14 -4.24 20.93
C ASP A 151 -5.48 -3.86 20.25
N PRO A 152 -5.73 -4.23 18.98
CA PRO A 152 -7.04 -4.11 18.38
C PRO A 152 -8.11 -4.89 19.15
N LEU A 153 -7.81 -6.12 19.59
CA LEU A 153 -8.75 -6.93 20.37
C LEU A 153 -9.10 -6.27 21.71
N LYS A 154 -8.12 -5.75 22.46
CA LYS A 154 -8.34 -5.01 23.72
C LYS A 154 -9.19 -3.77 23.48
N SER A 155 -8.96 -3.07 22.36
CA SER A 155 -9.79 -1.92 21.99
C SER A 155 -11.23 -2.32 21.63
N MET A 156 -11.46 -3.54 21.14
CA MET A 156 -12.81 -4.04 20.87
C MET A 156 -13.46 -4.72 22.07
N ALA A 157 -12.69 -5.23 23.03
CA ALA A 157 -13.16 -5.96 24.21
C ALA A 157 -13.78 -5.02 25.29
N ASP A 158 -14.65 -4.12 24.86
CA ASP A 158 -15.43 -3.20 25.68
C ASP A 158 -16.83 -3.09 25.11
N GLY A 159 -17.84 -3.28 25.96
CA GLY A 159 -19.24 -3.34 25.54
C GLY A 159 -19.73 -2.04 24.90
N THR A 160 -19.22 -0.89 25.34
CA THR A 160 -19.57 0.42 24.78
C THR A 160 -18.92 0.59 23.40
N ARG A 161 -17.63 0.25 23.25
CA ARG A 161 -16.92 0.34 21.96
C ARG A 161 -17.52 -0.57 20.90
N LEU A 162 -17.97 -1.78 21.25
CA LEU A 162 -18.69 -2.63 20.30
C LEU A 162 -20.04 -2.03 19.88
N LYS A 163 -20.80 -1.43 20.81
CA LYS A 163 -22.04 -0.72 20.46
C LYS A 163 -21.75 0.46 19.52
N ILE A 164 -20.70 1.23 19.78
CA ILE A 164 -20.26 2.32 18.91
C ILE A 164 -19.92 1.79 17.52
N LEU A 165 -19.06 0.77 17.40
CA LEU A 165 -18.71 0.16 16.12
C LEU A 165 -19.94 -0.36 15.37
N ARG A 166 -20.91 -0.97 16.07
CA ARG A 166 -22.18 -1.41 15.47
C ARG A 166 -22.99 -0.24 14.93
N MET A 167 -23.12 0.86 15.67
CA MET A 167 -23.86 2.04 15.22
C MET A 167 -23.19 2.69 13.99
N LEU A 168 -21.86 2.84 14.06
CA LEU A 168 -21.02 3.38 13.00
C LEU A 168 -20.92 2.47 11.77
N TYR A 169 -21.24 1.18 11.92
CA TYR A 169 -21.36 0.23 10.82
C TYR A 169 -22.63 0.50 9.98
N MET A 170 -23.69 0.99 10.60
CA MET A 170 -24.95 1.24 9.89
C MET A 170 -24.89 2.54 9.07
N HIS A 171 -24.24 3.57 9.60
CA HIS A 171 -24.08 4.89 8.97
C HIS A 171 -23.08 5.75 9.75
N PRO A 172 -22.46 6.77 9.12
CA PRO A 172 -21.61 7.71 9.82
C PRO A 172 -22.38 8.58 10.82
N MET A 173 -21.78 8.82 11.99
CA MET A 173 -22.37 9.63 13.07
C MET A 173 -21.35 10.58 13.68
N TYR A 174 -21.79 11.71 14.23
CA TYR A 174 -20.92 12.59 15.01
C TYR A 174 -21.02 12.27 16.51
N GLY A 175 -19.96 12.63 17.27
CA GLY A 175 -19.79 12.15 18.65
C GLY A 175 -20.94 12.45 19.61
N LYS A 176 -21.69 13.53 19.39
CA LYS A 176 -22.87 13.86 20.21
C LYS A 176 -24.06 12.92 19.93
N GLU A 177 -24.31 12.52 18.68
CA GLU A 177 -25.37 11.55 18.38
C GLU A 177 -25.13 10.21 19.07
N ILE A 178 -23.86 9.78 19.07
CA ILE A 178 -23.44 8.55 19.74
C ILE A 178 -23.60 8.67 21.26
N ALA A 179 -23.26 9.83 21.83
CA ALA A 179 -23.41 10.11 23.25
C ALA A 179 -24.89 10.07 23.68
N ASP A 180 -25.75 10.76 22.92
CA ASP A 180 -27.19 10.83 23.18
C ASP A 180 -27.83 9.43 23.08
N ALA A 181 -27.46 8.63 22.05
CA ALA A 181 -27.99 7.29 21.84
C ALA A 181 -27.54 6.25 22.89
N LEU A 182 -26.36 6.43 23.49
CA LEU A 182 -25.82 5.51 24.51
C LEU A 182 -26.06 5.99 25.95
N GLY A 183 -26.62 7.18 26.13
CA GLY A 183 -26.79 7.79 27.46
C GLY A 183 -25.45 8.11 28.13
N LEU A 184 -24.44 8.49 27.34
CA LEU A 184 -23.09 8.79 27.82
C LEU A 184 -22.75 10.26 27.64
N THR A 185 -21.69 10.72 28.31
CA THR A 185 -21.16 12.07 28.04
C THR A 185 -20.39 12.09 26.72
N THR A 186 -20.36 13.25 26.06
CA THR A 186 -19.54 13.46 24.85
C THR A 186 -18.05 13.23 25.10
N ALA A 187 -17.56 13.52 26.31
CA ALA A 187 -16.19 13.25 26.71
C ALA A 187 -15.91 11.73 26.78
N THR A 188 -16.81 10.95 27.37
CA THR A 188 -16.71 9.49 27.42
C THR A 188 -16.73 8.87 26.02
N VAL A 189 -17.63 9.31 25.15
CA VAL A 189 -17.67 8.86 23.75
C VAL A 189 -16.40 9.25 22.99
N SER A 190 -15.87 10.46 23.21
CA SER A 190 -14.62 10.88 22.58
C SER A 190 -13.45 9.99 22.98
N HIS A 191 -13.37 9.59 24.26
CA HIS A 191 -12.36 8.64 24.73
C HIS A 191 -12.48 7.26 24.06
N HIS A 192 -13.71 6.75 23.89
CA HIS A 192 -13.94 5.49 23.19
C HIS A 192 -13.59 5.58 21.69
N LEU A 193 -13.97 6.67 21.02
CA LEU A 193 -13.66 6.91 19.61
C LEU A 193 -12.15 7.05 19.39
N GLU A 194 -11.45 7.71 20.29
CA GLU A 194 -9.99 7.84 20.22
C GLU A 194 -9.32 6.45 20.31
N ALA A 195 -9.72 5.61 21.27
CA ALA A 195 -9.18 4.27 21.41
C ALA A 195 -9.41 3.41 20.15
N LEU A 196 -10.58 3.51 19.53
CA LEU A 196 -10.90 2.82 18.28
C LEU A 196 -10.13 3.40 17.08
N TYR A 197 -9.94 4.73 17.06
CA TYR A 197 -9.23 5.44 15.99
C TYR A 197 -7.74 5.10 15.98
N GLN A 198 -7.11 5.03 17.16
CA GLN A 198 -5.71 4.62 17.29
C GLN A 198 -5.44 3.22 16.71
N GLN A 199 -6.42 2.32 16.82
CA GLN A 199 -6.37 0.98 16.22
C GLN A 199 -6.90 0.93 14.77
N ARG A 200 -7.21 2.09 14.18
CA ARG A 200 -7.77 2.25 12.82
C ARG A 200 -9.08 1.50 12.59
N LEU A 201 -9.86 1.26 13.64
CA LEU A 201 -11.16 0.58 13.56
C LEU A 201 -12.29 1.54 13.17
N VAL A 202 -12.06 2.85 13.28
CA VAL A 202 -12.97 3.89 12.82
C VAL A 202 -12.24 4.87 11.91
N ASN A 203 -12.95 5.38 10.90
CA ASN A 203 -12.53 6.50 10.07
C ASN A 203 -13.07 7.81 10.66
N VAL A 204 -12.41 8.92 10.35
CA VAL A 204 -12.85 10.26 10.74
C VAL A 204 -12.89 11.15 9.51
N GLU A 205 -14.02 11.78 9.29
CA GLU A 205 -14.22 12.76 8.23
C GLU A 205 -14.71 14.08 8.83
N LYS A 206 -14.15 15.21 8.39
CA LYS A 206 -14.57 16.53 8.87
C LYS A 206 -15.49 17.17 7.84
N VAL A 207 -16.76 17.35 8.20
CA VAL A 207 -17.74 18.09 7.40
C VAL A 207 -18.00 19.42 8.10
N LYS A 208 -17.56 20.52 7.48
CA LYS A 208 -17.52 21.87 8.09
C LYS A 208 -16.72 21.86 9.40
N GLN A 209 -17.38 22.03 10.54
CA GLN A 209 -16.76 22.00 11.87
C GLN A 209 -17.05 20.73 12.67
N ILE A 210 -17.79 19.78 12.08
CA ILE A 210 -18.23 18.56 12.77
C ILE A 210 -17.38 17.37 12.28
N LYS A 211 -16.90 16.56 13.23
CA LYS A 211 -16.25 15.28 12.94
C LYS A 211 -17.29 14.18 12.90
N TYR A 212 -17.39 13.52 11.75
CA TYR A 212 -18.17 12.30 11.55
C TYR A 212 -17.25 11.09 11.63
N PHE A 213 -17.74 10.05 12.26
CA PHE A 213 -17.05 8.79 12.43
C PHE A 213 -17.79 7.71 11.65
N SER A 214 -17.08 6.72 11.13
CA SER A 214 -17.66 5.52 10.51
C SER A 214 -16.77 4.32 10.78
N THR A 215 -17.32 3.11 10.74
CA THR A 215 -16.51 1.89 10.94
C THR A 215 -15.58 1.69 9.75
N ASN A 216 -14.32 1.36 10.02
CA ASN A 216 -13.38 0.91 9.00
C ASN A 216 -13.54 -0.60 8.77
N TYR A 217 -14.47 -0.98 7.89
CA TYR A 217 -14.82 -2.38 7.63
C TYR A 217 -13.63 -3.22 7.16
N THR A 218 -12.77 -2.63 6.32
CA THR A 218 -11.55 -3.27 5.84
C THR A 218 -10.63 -3.63 6.99
N GLN A 219 -10.33 -2.65 7.86
CA GLN A 219 -9.44 -2.90 9.00
C GLN A 219 -10.06 -3.86 10.01
N LEU A 220 -11.36 -3.74 10.26
CA LEU A 220 -12.07 -4.66 11.15
C LEU A 220 -11.95 -6.11 10.65
N GLY A 221 -12.24 -6.36 9.36
CA GLY A 221 -12.10 -7.69 8.75
C GLY A 221 -10.67 -8.21 8.85
N ARG A 222 -9.69 -7.40 8.44
CA ARG A 222 -8.26 -7.76 8.53
C ARG A 222 -7.83 -8.13 9.94
N LYS A 223 -8.25 -7.39 10.97
CA LYS A 223 -7.90 -7.69 12.36
C LYS A 223 -8.50 -9.00 12.85
N LEU A 224 -9.69 -9.37 12.40
CA LEU A 224 -10.28 -10.68 12.70
C LEU A 224 -9.60 -11.82 11.93
N ASP A 225 -9.18 -11.57 10.69
CA ASP A 225 -8.41 -12.52 9.89
C ASP A 225 -7.02 -12.77 10.50
N ASP A 226 -6.38 -11.73 11.03
CA ASP A 226 -5.09 -11.84 11.73
C ASP A 226 -5.19 -12.78 12.95
N VAL A 227 -6.29 -12.71 13.72
CA VAL A 227 -6.56 -13.64 14.82
C VAL A 227 -6.73 -15.07 14.30
N THR A 228 -7.54 -15.24 13.26
CA THR A 228 -7.79 -16.56 12.65
C THR A 228 -6.49 -17.18 12.16
N ARG A 229 -5.59 -16.38 11.57
CA ARG A 229 -4.28 -16.83 11.09
C ARG A 229 -3.39 -17.26 12.25
N TYR A 230 -3.27 -16.44 13.28
CA TYR A 230 -2.45 -16.75 14.46
C TYR A 230 -2.87 -18.06 15.13
N VAL A 231 -4.18 -18.33 15.21
CA VAL A 231 -4.71 -19.60 15.77
C VAL A 231 -4.47 -20.79 14.83
N LYS A 232 -4.42 -20.59 13.51
CA LYS A 232 -4.15 -21.66 12.54
C LYS A 232 -2.68 -22.08 12.49
N GLU A 233 -1.76 -21.17 12.81
CA GLU A 233 -0.30 -21.42 12.79
C GLU A 233 0.21 -22.27 13.97
N ILE A 234 -0.63 -23.16 14.51
CA ILE A 234 -0.18 -24.16 15.50
C ILE A 234 0.75 -25.13 14.79
N LYS A 235 2.06 -25.01 15.09
CA LYS A 235 3.08 -26.02 14.80
C LYS A 235 2.87 -27.28 15.63
#